data_AF-A0A8H6T558-F1
#
_entry.id   AF-A0A8H6T558-F1
#
_cell.length_a   1.000
_cell.length_b   1.000
_cell.length_c   1.000
_cell.angle_alpha   90.00
_cell.angle_beta   90.00
_cell.angle_gamma   90.00
#
_symmetry.space_group_name_H-M   'P 1'
#
loop_
_entity.id
_entity.type
_entity.pdbx_description
1 polymer ?
#
loop_
_entity_poly.entity_id
_entity_poly.type
_entity_poly.pdbx_seq_one_letter_code
_entity_poly.pdbx_strand_id
1 'polypeptide(L)'
;MVEREEVEKLNRGYVRNICFTELVKLHVILKCATLNQVVFALNRDLALMTISTVWVEIRSQVLLEYRDFVKCTVPGTIYCSKSRCPYCGALVKIHGVSDHVVNKHPEINPNSIPKSSLPAASQNKLHCLDCPVTKRKRVFTKTALAAHCKALHTTK
;
A
#
# COMPACT_ATOMS: atom_id res chain seq x y z
N MET A 1 -12.22 9.65 -38.29
CA MET A 1 -10.99 9.39 -37.51
C MET A 1 -11.01 10.09 -36.15
N VAL A 2 -11.39 11.38 -36.08
CA VAL A 2 -11.46 12.18 -34.83
C VAL A 2 -12.30 11.52 -33.72
N GLU A 3 -13.47 11.00 -34.05
CA GLU A 3 -14.42 10.42 -33.08
C GLU A 3 -13.87 9.19 -32.33
N ARG A 4 -13.09 8.34 -33.01
CA ARG A 4 -12.49 7.15 -32.39
C ARG A 4 -11.41 7.52 -31.38
N GLU A 5 -10.58 8.51 -31.70
CA GLU A 5 -9.53 8.99 -30.80
C GLU A 5 -10.13 9.63 -29.53
N GLU A 6 -11.26 10.34 -29.67
CA GLU A 6 -11.97 10.93 -28.54
C GLU A 6 -12.57 9.86 -27.62
N VAL A 7 -13.25 8.85 -28.18
CA VAL A 7 -13.80 7.73 -27.40
C VAL A 7 -12.70 6.96 -26.66
N GLU A 8 -11.58 6.66 -27.34
CA GLU A 8 -10.44 5.99 -26.69
C GLU A 8 -9.87 6.82 -25.53
N LYS A 9 -9.77 8.15 -25.72
CA LYS A 9 -9.27 9.06 -24.68
C LYS A 9 -10.20 9.09 -23.47
N LEU A 10 -11.51 9.13 -23.69
CA LEU A 10 -12.52 9.10 -22.63
C LEU A 10 -12.50 7.77 -21.88
N ASN A 11 -12.48 6.65 -22.59
CA ASN A 11 -12.42 5.31 -21.98
C ASN A 11 -11.14 5.12 -21.16
N ARG A 12 -9.97 5.57 -21.65
CA ARG A 12 -8.73 5.56 -20.86
C ARG A 12 -8.81 6.47 -19.63
N GLY A 13 -9.39 7.67 -19.77
CA GLY A 13 -9.62 8.58 -18.66
C GLY A 13 -10.48 7.94 -17.58
N TYR A 14 -11.52 7.24 -18.00
CA TYR A 14 -12.40 6.50 -17.12
C TYR A 14 -11.69 5.35 -16.37
N VAL A 15 -10.87 4.56 -17.06
CA VAL A 15 -10.04 3.52 -16.42
C VAL A 15 -9.08 4.12 -15.37
N ARG A 16 -8.52 5.31 -15.61
CA ARG A 16 -7.70 6.01 -14.60
C ARG A 16 -8.51 6.36 -13.35
N ASN A 17 -9.75 6.80 -13.51
CA ASN A 17 -10.63 7.10 -12.39
C ASN A 17 -10.97 5.83 -11.59
N ILE A 18 -11.25 4.71 -12.26
CA ILE A 18 -11.40 3.41 -11.59
C ILE A 18 -10.15 3.09 -10.77
N CYS A 19 -8.96 3.28 -11.33
CA CYS A 19 -7.71 3.00 -10.62
C CYS A 19 -7.58 3.81 -9.33
N PHE A 20 -7.95 5.08 -9.38
CA PHE A 20 -7.94 5.97 -8.23
C PHE A 20 -8.95 5.53 -7.16
N THR A 21 -10.18 5.23 -7.57
CA THR A 21 -11.27 4.80 -6.66
C THR A 21 -10.96 3.46 -5.99
N GLU A 22 -10.43 2.49 -6.74
CA GLU A 22 -10.14 1.14 -6.26
C GLU A 22 -8.74 1.00 -5.62
N LEU A 23 -7.95 2.09 -5.61
CA LEU A 23 -6.57 2.12 -5.09
C LEU A 23 -5.64 1.08 -5.76
N VAL A 24 -5.83 0.87 -7.06
CA VAL A 24 -5.06 -0.10 -7.87
C VAL A 24 -4.11 0.60 -8.84
N LYS A 25 -3.04 -0.09 -9.23
CA LYS A 25 -2.05 0.46 -10.17
C LYS A 25 -2.54 0.34 -11.60
N LEU A 26 -2.62 1.47 -12.31
CA LEU A 26 -3.06 1.55 -13.71
C LEU A 26 -2.31 0.57 -14.64
N HIS A 27 -0.99 0.51 -14.58
CA HIS A 27 -0.21 -0.37 -15.45
C HIS A 27 -0.39 -1.87 -15.16
N VAL A 28 -0.95 -2.23 -14.01
CA VAL A 28 -1.26 -3.63 -13.66
C VAL A 28 -2.69 -3.96 -14.02
N ILE A 29 -3.65 -3.07 -13.75
CA ILE A 29 -5.05 -3.31 -14.12
C ILE A 29 -5.24 -3.37 -15.64
N LEU A 30 -4.44 -2.61 -16.40
CA LEU A 30 -4.37 -2.69 -17.86
C LEU A 30 -3.77 -4.01 -18.37
N LYS A 31 -3.34 -4.92 -17.49
CA LYS A 31 -2.95 -6.29 -17.85
C LYS A 31 -4.04 -7.31 -17.54
N CYS A 32 -5.12 -6.91 -16.86
CA CYS A 32 -6.28 -7.76 -16.66
C CYS A 32 -6.93 -8.05 -18.02
N ALA A 33 -7.08 -9.33 -18.34
CA ALA A 33 -7.62 -9.80 -19.61
C ALA A 33 -9.06 -9.31 -19.79
N THR A 34 -9.88 -9.42 -18.73
CA THR A 34 -11.29 -9.01 -18.76
C THR A 34 -11.42 -7.50 -19.07
N LEU A 35 -10.62 -6.65 -18.41
CA LEU A 35 -10.68 -5.21 -18.65
C LEU A 35 -10.22 -4.86 -20.08
N ASN A 36 -9.14 -5.49 -20.56
CA ASN A 36 -8.64 -5.25 -21.91
C ASN A 36 -9.65 -5.65 -22.99
N GLN A 37 -10.30 -6.80 -22.84
CA GLN A 37 -11.32 -7.26 -23.80
C GLN A 37 -12.49 -6.28 -23.87
N VAL A 38 -12.96 -5.80 -22.71
CA VAL A 38 -14.07 -4.85 -22.64
C VAL A 38 -13.69 -3.50 -23.23
N VAL A 39 -12.54 -2.94 -22.85
CA VAL A 39 -12.08 -1.66 -23.38
C VAL A 39 -11.86 -1.74 -24.90
N PHE A 40 -11.32 -2.86 -25.39
CA PHE A 40 -11.17 -3.09 -26.82
C PHE A 40 -12.51 -3.14 -27.54
N ALA A 41 -13.49 -3.90 -27.02
CA ALA A 41 -14.83 -3.98 -27.60
C ALA A 41 -15.53 -2.61 -27.62
N LEU A 42 -15.50 -1.87 -26.51
CA LEU A 42 -16.09 -0.54 -26.43
C LEU A 42 -15.44 0.46 -27.40
N ASN A 43 -14.10 0.44 -27.52
CA ASN A 43 -13.41 1.30 -28.48
C ASN A 43 -13.69 0.91 -29.95
N ARG A 44 -13.87 -0.38 -30.23
CA ARG A 44 -14.27 -0.88 -31.56
C ARG A 44 -15.68 -0.39 -31.91
N ASP A 45 -16.58 -0.44 -30.94
CA ASP A 45 -18.00 -0.13 -31.11
C ASP A 45 -18.31 1.37 -30.84
N LEU A 46 -17.27 2.19 -30.63
CA LEU A 46 -17.36 3.62 -30.28
C LEU A 46 -18.25 3.92 -29.06
N ALA A 47 -18.33 2.97 -28.13
CA ALA A 47 -19.13 3.07 -26.92
C ALA A 47 -18.30 3.57 -25.71
N LEU A 48 -18.97 4.29 -24.80
CA LEU A 48 -18.35 4.80 -23.58
C LEU A 48 -18.47 3.80 -22.43
N MET A 49 -17.37 3.64 -21.70
CA MET A 49 -17.35 2.91 -20.45
C MET A 49 -17.98 3.76 -19.34
N THR A 50 -18.97 3.21 -18.63
CA THR A 50 -19.63 3.90 -17.52
C THR A 50 -19.68 3.04 -16.26
N ILE A 51 -19.90 3.68 -15.10
CA ILE A 51 -19.98 3.02 -13.79
C ILE A 51 -21.18 2.08 -13.76
N SER A 52 -22.33 2.57 -14.19
CA SER A 52 -23.62 1.93 -14.02
C SER A 52 -23.83 0.71 -14.90
N THR A 53 -23.15 0.60 -16.03
CA THR A 53 -23.36 -0.51 -16.98
C THR A 53 -22.19 -1.47 -17.03
N VAL A 54 -20.98 -0.99 -17.27
CA VAL A 54 -19.87 -1.88 -17.62
C VAL A 54 -19.00 -2.21 -16.43
N TRP A 55 -18.65 -1.22 -15.60
CA TRP A 55 -17.69 -1.46 -14.52
C TRP A 55 -18.25 -2.39 -13.44
N VAL A 56 -19.48 -2.17 -12.97
CA VAL A 56 -20.09 -2.98 -11.91
C VAL A 56 -20.13 -4.46 -12.27
N GLU A 57 -20.44 -4.80 -13.52
CA GLU A 57 -20.55 -6.18 -14.00
C GLU A 57 -19.21 -6.91 -13.99
N ILE A 58 -18.14 -6.24 -14.43
CA ILE A 58 -16.83 -6.88 -14.60
C ILE A 58 -15.89 -6.65 -13.41
N ARG A 59 -16.27 -5.78 -12.47
CA ARG A 59 -15.41 -5.32 -11.36
C ARG A 59 -14.82 -6.47 -10.57
N SER A 60 -15.65 -7.43 -10.16
CA SER A 60 -15.22 -8.56 -9.33
C SER A 60 -14.13 -9.39 -10.03
N GLN A 61 -14.35 -9.70 -11.31
CA GLN A 61 -13.42 -10.47 -12.14
C GLN A 61 -12.11 -9.71 -12.39
N VAL A 62 -12.19 -8.43 -12.75
CA VAL A 62 -11.00 -7.59 -12.97
C VAL A 62 -10.17 -7.45 -11.69
N LEU A 63 -10.81 -7.26 -10.54
CA LEU A 63 -10.09 -7.18 -9.27
C LEU A 63 -9.50 -8.52 -8.83
N LEU A 64 -10.09 -9.65 -9.21
CA LEU A 64 -9.53 -10.97 -8.98
C LEU A 64 -8.26 -11.16 -9.82
N GLU A 65 -8.34 -10.92 -11.13
CA GLU A 65 -7.21 -10.97 -12.05
C GLU A 65 -6.07 -10.04 -11.61
N TYR A 66 -6.41 -8.82 -11.16
CA TYR A 66 -5.43 -7.89 -10.61
C TYR A 66 -4.70 -8.49 -9.41
N ARG A 67 -5.42 -9.10 -8.46
CA ARG A 67 -4.80 -9.73 -7.29
C ARG A 67 -3.89 -10.88 -7.70
N ASP A 68 -4.33 -11.70 -8.63
CA ASP A 68 -3.56 -12.86 -9.07
C ASP A 68 -2.31 -12.43 -9.85
N PHE A 69 -2.42 -11.39 -10.68
CA PHE A 69 -1.26 -10.80 -11.34
C PHE A 69 -0.27 -10.24 -10.32
N VAL A 70 -0.74 -9.51 -9.31
CA VAL A 70 0.09 -8.98 -8.22
C VAL A 70 0.74 -10.11 -7.40
N LYS A 71 0.06 -11.24 -7.18
CA LYS A 71 0.61 -12.41 -6.49
C LYS A 71 1.67 -13.14 -7.32
N CYS A 72 1.46 -13.28 -8.63
CA CYS A 72 2.29 -14.08 -9.52
C CYS A 72 3.54 -13.35 -10.06
N THR A 73 3.49 -12.02 -10.22
CA THR A 73 4.63 -11.28 -10.80
C THR A 73 5.74 -10.95 -9.82
N VAL A 74 5.64 -11.33 -8.55
CA VAL A 74 6.71 -11.05 -7.60
C VAL A 74 6.91 -12.15 -6.56
N PRO A 75 7.84 -13.10 -6.81
CA PRO A 75 8.41 -13.92 -5.76
C PRO A 75 9.14 -12.97 -4.79
N GLY A 76 8.59 -12.75 -3.60
CA GLY A 76 9.28 -12.02 -2.53
C GLY A 76 9.04 -10.51 -2.40
N THR A 77 8.10 -9.86 -3.11
CA THR A 77 7.68 -8.52 -2.63
C THR A 77 6.82 -8.66 -1.39
N ILE A 78 7.42 -8.27 -0.28
CA ILE A 78 6.74 -7.68 0.86
C ILE A 78 5.69 -6.70 0.31
N TYR A 79 4.40 -7.05 0.43
CA TYR A 79 3.30 -6.16 0.09
C TYR A 79 3.60 -4.80 0.72
N CYS A 80 3.71 -3.75 -0.10
CA CYS A 80 3.74 -2.37 0.38
C CYS A 80 2.32 -1.99 0.83
N SER A 81 1.75 -2.79 1.72
CA SER A 81 0.47 -2.54 2.36
C SER A 81 0.65 -1.25 3.17
N LYS A 82 -0.12 -0.23 2.81
CA LYS A 82 -0.17 1.00 3.60
C LYS A 82 -1.13 0.76 4.76
N SER A 83 -0.78 1.22 5.95
CA SER A 83 -1.65 1.28 7.12
C SER A 83 -1.81 2.73 7.54
N ARG A 84 -2.95 3.05 8.14
CA ARG A 84 -3.15 4.36 8.76
C ARG A 84 -2.39 4.40 10.08
N CYS A 85 -1.64 5.46 10.31
CA CYS A 85 -1.07 5.76 11.61
C CYS A 85 -2.20 5.89 12.63
N PRO A 86 -2.17 5.17 13.77
CA PRO A 86 -3.25 5.21 14.75
C PRO A 86 -3.38 6.57 15.46
N TYR A 87 -2.38 7.45 15.35
CA TYR A 87 -2.33 8.72 16.08
C TYR A 87 -2.63 9.96 15.22
N CYS A 88 -2.33 9.93 13.92
CA CYS A 88 -2.63 11.06 13.01
C CYS A 88 -3.42 10.67 11.76
N GLY A 89 -3.77 9.40 11.59
CA GLY A 89 -4.52 8.93 10.42
C GLY A 89 -3.76 8.94 9.10
N ALA A 90 -2.50 9.40 9.07
CA ALA A 90 -1.67 9.43 7.87
C ALA A 90 -1.46 8.02 7.29
N LEU A 91 -1.52 7.88 5.97
CA LEU A 91 -1.24 6.61 5.29
C LEU A 91 0.28 6.39 5.18
N VAL A 92 0.77 5.36 5.87
CA VAL A 92 2.20 5.01 5.94
C VAL A 92 2.40 3.57 5.46
N LYS A 93 3.55 3.23 4.88
CA LYS A 93 3.90 1.82 4.63
C LYS A 93 3.86 1.05 5.95
N ILE A 94 3.29 -0.17 5.98
CA ILE A 94 3.14 -0.98 7.19
C ILE A 94 4.46 -1.15 7.95
N HIS A 95 5.55 -1.39 7.23
CA HIS A 95 6.89 -1.51 7.83
C HIS A 95 7.45 -0.18 8.37
N GLY A 96 6.92 0.95 7.90
CA GLY A 96 7.33 2.30 8.30
C GLY A 96 6.38 2.98 9.28
N VAL A 97 5.32 2.31 9.77
CA VAL A 97 4.41 2.88 10.78
C VAL A 97 5.19 3.22 12.05
N SER A 98 6.08 2.31 12.48
CA SER A 98 6.92 2.53 13.64
C SER A 98 7.85 3.74 13.48
N ASP A 99 8.57 3.81 12.36
CA ASP A 99 9.44 4.94 12.05
C ASP A 99 8.67 6.25 11.95
N HIS A 100 7.47 6.22 11.38
CA HIS A 100 6.60 7.38 11.32
C HIS A 100 6.24 7.87 12.73
N VAL A 101 5.85 6.98 13.63
CA VAL A 101 5.56 7.33 15.03
C VAL A 101 6.78 7.94 15.70
N VAL A 102 7.96 7.32 15.58
CA VAL A 102 9.20 7.87 16.15
C VAL A 102 9.51 9.28 15.63
N ASN A 103 9.27 9.57 14.35
CA ASN A 103 9.63 10.86 13.75
C ASN A 103 8.56 11.96 13.91
N LYS A 104 7.28 11.59 13.90
CA LYS A 104 6.16 12.54 13.81
C LYS A 104 5.36 12.67 15.10
N HIS A 105 5.54 11.73 16.01
CA HIS A 105 4.87 11.66 17.32
C HIS A 105 5.92 11.42 18.42
N PRO A 106 6.90 12.33 18.61
CA PRO A 106 7.99 12.15 19.56
C PRO A 106 7.54 11.97 21.03
N GLU A 107 6.33 12.43 21.35
CA GLU A 107 5.65 12.29 22.64
C GLU A 107 5.09 10.88 22.86
N ILE A 108 4.95 10.07 21.80
CA ILE A 108 4.38 8.73 21.87
C ILE A 108 5.48 7.69 22.02
N ASN A 109 5.26 6.75 22.95
CA ASN A 109 6.13 5.58 23.06
C ASN A 109 5.96 4.65 21.85
N PRO A 110 6.98 4.46 20.99
CA PRO A 110 6.84 3.60 19.80
C PRO A 110 6.63 2.12 20.16
N ASN A 111 6.91 1.71 21.41
CA ASN A 111 6.68 0.35 21.89
C ASN A 111 5.22 0.11 22.33
N SER A 112 4.38 1.15 22.43
CA SER A 112 2.96 1.02 22.74
C SER A 112 2.07 0.95 21.49
N ILE A 113 2.65 0.94 20.29
CA ILE A 113 1.89 0.82 19.03
C ILE A 113 1.16 -0.53 19.03
N PRO A 114 -0.16 -0.58 18.69
CA PRO A 114 -0.90 -1.81 18.60
C PRO A 114 -0.25 -2.81 17.64
N LYS A 115 -0.11 -4.08 18.07
CA LYS A 115 0.49 -5.14 17.24
C LYS A 115 -0.22 -5.33 15.90
N SER A 116 -1.53 -5.10 15.86
CA SER A 116 -2.34 -5.12 14.62
C SER A 116 -1.91 -4.08 13.59
N SER A 117 -1.28 -2.98 14.02
CA SER A 117 -0.75 -1.94 13.15
C SER A 117 0.69 -2.23 12.66
N LEU A 118 1.32 -3.30 13.16
CA LEU A 118 2.68 -3.70 12.83
C LEU A 118 2.69 -5.02 12.03
N PRO A 119 3.64 -5.18 11.09
CA PRO A 119 3.83 -6.45 10.39
C PRO A 119 4.30 -7.53 11.38
N ALA A 120 3.93 -8.79 11.13
CA ALA A 120 4.24 -9.93 12.02
C ALA A 120 5.73 -9.99 12.42
N ALA A 121 6.65 -9.72 11.49
CA ALA A 121 8.10 -9.70 11.73
C ALA A 121 8.58 -8.61 12.71
N SER A 122 7.73 -7.62 13.03
CA SER A 122 8.06 -6.49 13.91
C SER A 122 7.24 -6.46 15.21
N GLN A 123 6.22 -7.31 15.36
CA GLN A 123 5.31 -7.31 16.53
C GLN A 123 6.00 -7.63 17.87
N ASN A 124 7.17 -8.28 17.83
CA ASN A 124 7.96 -8.65 19.02
C ASN A 124 9.26 -7.86 19.15
N LYS A 125 9.45 -6.82 18.33
CA LYS A 125 10.65 -5.98 18.35
C LYS A 125 10.36 -4.68 19.10
N LEU A 126 11.36 -4.14 19.78
CA LEU A 126 11.29 -2.97 20.65
C LEU A 126 12.33 -1.91 20.27
N HIS A 127 12.01 -0.65 20.47
CA HIS A 127 12.95 0.47 20.35
C HIS A 127 13.56 0.77 21.72
N CYS A 128 14.80 1.24 21.71
CA CYS A 128 15.43 1.79 22.90
C CYS A 128 14.88 3.20 23.18
N LEU A 129 14.38 3.44 24.38
CA LEU A 129 13.82 4.75 24.78
C LEU A 129 14.91 5.73 25.25
N ASP A 130 16.08 5.24 25.66
CA ASP A 130 17.19 6.09 26.12
C ASP A 130 17.99 6.70 24.96
N CYS A 131 17.91 6.11 23.77
CA CYS A 131 18.50 6.71 22.57
C CYS A 131 17.81 8.03 22.18
N PRO A 132 18.51 8.97 21.52
CA PRO A 132 17.86 10.13 20.92
C PRO A 132 16.91 9.70 19.79
N VAL A 133 15.84 10.46 19.56
CA VAL A 133 14.74 10.15 18.61
C VAL A 133 15.25 9.75 17.22
N THR A 134 16.29 10.41 16.72
CA THR A 134 16.92 10.08 15.43
C THR A 134 17.50 8.67 15.37
N LYS A 135 17.98 8.14 16.49
CA LYS A 135 18.52 6.78 16.66
C LYS A 135 17.46 5.77 17.12
N ARG A 136 16.33 6.23 17.70
CA ARG A 136 15.19 5.38 18.13
C ARG A 136 14.43 4.70 16.99
N LYS A 137 14.81 4.90 15.72
CA LYS A 137 14.22 4.19 14.55
C LYS A 137 14.59 2.71 14.48
N ARG A 138 15.59 2.27 15.25
CA ARG A 138 16.06 0.89 15.23
C ARG A 138 15.19 0.03 16.14
N VAL A 139 14.79 -1.13 15.62
CA VAL A 139 14.00 -2.11 16.35
C VAL A 139 14.85 -3.33 16.70
N PHE A 140 14.88 -3.69 17.99
CA PHE A 140 15.69 -4.75 18.57
C PHE A 140 14.80 -5.90 19.06
N THR A 141 15.32 -7.12 19.08
CA THR A 141 14.73 -8.18 19.91
C THR A 141 14.94 -7.83 21.39
N LYS A 142 14.19 -8.46 22.31
CA LYS A 142 14.40 -8.24 23.76
C LYS A 142 15.86 -8.45 24.18
N THR A 143 16.50 -9.51 23.69
CA THR A 143 17.91 -9.83 23.97
C THR A 143 18.87 -8.80 23.38
N ALA A 144 18.65 -8.39 22.13
CA ALA A 144 19.48 -7.37 21.48
C ALA A 144 19.29 -5.98 22.11
N LEU A 145 18.09 -5.67 22.62
CA LEU A 145 17.82 -4.42 23.32
C LEU A 145 18.57 -4.36 24.65
N ALA A 146 18.56 -5.45 25.43
CA ALA A 146 19.32 -5.52 26.67
C ALA A 146 20.83 -5.35 26.43
N ALA A 147 21.37 -6.01 25.39
CA ALA A 147 22.77 -5.84 24.99
C ALA A 147 23.06 -4.40 24.52
N HIS A 148 22.16 -3.80 23.75
CA HIS A 148 22.27 -2.41 23.31
C HIS A 148 22.31 -1.43 24.50
N CYS A 149 21.41 -1.58 25.47
CA CYS A 149 21.40 -0.75 26.67
C CYS A 149 22.65 -0.98 27.54
N LYS A 150 23.14 -2.22 27.62
CA LYS A 150 24.42 -2.55 28.30
C LYS A 150 25.67 -2.00 27.58
N ALA A 151 25.58 -1.72 26.29
CA ALA A 151 26.71 -1.19 25.54
C ALA A 151 26.74 0.34 25.53
N LEU A 152 25.56 0.99 25.53
CA LEU A 152 25.44 2.41 25.21
C LEU A 152 24.81 3.28 26.30
N HIS A 153 24.12 2.68 27.28
CA HIS A 153 23.34 3.42 28.29
C HIS A 153 23.68 3.04 29.74
N THR A 154 24.70 2.21 29.96
CA THR A 154 25.07 1.63 31.27
C THR A 154 26.07 2.48 32.05
N THR A 155 26.34 3.69 31.59
CA THR A 155 27.02 4.69 32.38
C THR A 155 26.01 5.57 33.10
N LYS A 156 25.47 5.04 34.21
CA LYS A 156 25.13 5.81 35.41
C LYS A 156 25.50 4.99 36.63
#